data_AF-A0AA95LG10-F1
#
_entry.id   AF-A0AA95LG10-F1
#
_cell.length_a   1.000
_cell.length_b   1.000
_cell.length_c   1.000
_cell.angle_alpha   90.00
_cell.angle_beta   90.00
_cell.angle_gamma   90.00
#
_symmetry.space_group_name_H-M   'P 1'
#
loop_
_entity.id
_entity.type
_entity.pdbx_description
1 polymer ?
#
loop_
_entity_poly.entity_id
_entity_poly.type
_entity_poly.pdbx_seq_one_letter_code
_entity_poly.pdbx_strand_id
1 'polypeptide(L)'
;MAITKDESNWPIISLSLGGNFDQETVEEYIAYWEELLSRQSPFGLIMLHSSEKNIRPECAVIQLYMNWCKRNKHEIAQYCSGIAVVMQNAKLLALYKPVTAVSTKRT
;
A
#
# COMPACT_ATOMS: atom_id res chain seq x y z
N MET A 1 -16.89 20.95 22.59
CA MET A 1 -16.92 19.48 22.43
C MET A 1 -15.49 18.97 22.55
N ALA A 2 -15.22 18.03 23.45
CA ALA A 2 -13.91 17.39 23.54
C ALA A 2 -13.78 16.38 22.41
N ILE A 3 -12.63 16.36 21.74
CA ILE A 3 -12.31 15.36 20.72
C ILE A 3 -12.05 14.04 21.45
N THR A 4 -12.85 13.01 21.16
CA THR A 4 -12.58 11.64 21.61
C THR A 4 -11.82 10.92 20.50
N LYS A 5 -10.62 10.43 20.79
CA LYS A 5 -9.80 9.65 19.86
C LYS A 5 -9.80 8.20 20.33
N ASP A 6 -10.27 7.30 19.48
CA ASP A 6 -10.16 5.86 19.68
C ASP A 6 -9.10 5.32 18.71
N GLU A 7 -7.91 5.06 19.22
CA GLU A 7 -6.77 4.50 18.46
C GLU A 7 -6.65 2.98 18.69
N SER A 8 -7.61 2.39 19.41
CA SER A 8 -7.45 1.06 20.03
C SER A 8 -7.57 -0.10 19.05
N ASN A 9 -8.12 0.11 17.85
CA ASN A 9 -8.63 -1.02 17.06
C ASN A 9 -7.83 -1.42 15.83
N TRP A 10 -7.08 -0.58 15.11
CA TRP A 10 -6.41 -1.01 13.87
C TRP A 10 -4.94 -0.58 13.82
N PRO A 11 -3.98 -1.51 13.73
CA PRO A 11 -2.58 -1.14 13.54
C PRO A 11 -2.41 -0.40 12.22
N ILE A 12 -1.75 0.77 12.29
CA ILE A 12 -1.30 1.51 11.11
C ILE A 12 0.15 1.09 10.85
N ILE A 13 0.34 0.32 9.78
CA ILE A 13 1.64 -0.16 9.35
C ILE A 13 2.26 0.88 8.42
N SER A 14 3.53 1.25 8.65
CA SER A 14 4.27 2.16 7.79
C SER A 14 5.38 1.43 7.06
N LEU A 15 5.37 1.48 5.73
CA LEU A 15 6.39 0.91 4.85
C LEU A 15 7.11 2.01 4.09
N SER A 16 8.43 2.02 4.17
CA SER A 16 9.27 2.90 3.34
C SER A 16 9.77 2.12 2.14
N LEU A 17 9.24 2.44 0.95
CA LEU A 17 9.79 1.91 -0.29
C LEU A 17 11.09 2.67 -0.58
N GLY A 18 12.18 1.93 -0.72
CA GLY A 18 13.52 2.47 -0.94
C GLY A 18 13.69 3.19 -2.29
N GLY A 19 14.95 3.47 -2.63
CA GLY A 19 15.32 4.14 -3.88
C GLY A 19 14.97 3.38 -5.16
N ASN A 20 14.94 2.05 -5.07
CA ASN A 20 14.77 1.12 -6.18
C ASN A 20 13.54 0.25 -5.94
N PHE A 21 12.78 -0.02 -7.00
CA PHE A 21 11.66 -0.96 -6.99
C PHE A 21 12.01 -2.10 -7.95
N ASP A 22 12.98 -2.91 -7.54
CA ASP A 22 13.44 -4.09 -8.27
C ASP A 22 12.68 -5.35 -7.84
N GLN A 23 13.06 -6.49 -8.41
CA GLN A 23 12.39 -7.77 -8.13
C GLN A 23 12.50 -8.15 -6.65
N GLU A 24 13.68 -8.03 -6.03
CA GLU A 24 13.91 -8.35 -4.62
C GLU A 24 13.00 -7.50 -3.72
N THR A 25 12.96 -6.19 -3.96
CA THR A 25 12.08 -5.27 -3.22
C THR A 25 10.59 -5.68 -3.34
N VAL A 26 10.15 -6.13 -4.52
CA VAL A 26 8.76 -6.57 -4.72
C VAL A 26 8.48 -7.90 -4.04
N GLU A 27 9.43 -8.83 -4.04
CA GLU A 27 9.29 -10.11 -3.35
C GLU A 27 9.21 -9.92 -1.83
N GLU A 28 10.08 -9.08 -1.25
CA GLU A 28 10.01 -8.71 0.17
C GLU A 28 8.68 -8.04 0.52
N TYR A 29 8.23 -7.12 -0.33
CA TYR A 29 6.95 -6.44 -0.16
C TYR A 29 5.77 -7.42 -0.18
N ILE A 30 5.77 -8.36 -1.13
CA ILE A 30 4.74 -9.41 -1.22
C ILE A 30 4.78 -10.30 0.04
N ALA A 31 5.95 -10.75 0.46
CA ALA A 31 6.09 -11.62 1.63
C ALA A 31 5.55 -10.93 2.90
N TYR A 32 5.84 -9.64 3.06
CA TYR A 32 5.32 -8.88 4.20
C TYR A 32 3.80 -8.70 4.14
N TRP A 33 3.23 -8.48 2.95
CA TRP A 33 1.77 -8.47 2.80
C TRP A 33 1.14 -9.81 3.16
N GLU A 34 1.73 -10.92 2.74
CA GLU A 34 1.25 -12.25 3.11
C GLU A 34 1.30 -12.48 4.62
N GLU A 35 2.34 -12.00 5.30
CA GLU A 35 2.41 -11.98 6.76
C GLU A 35 1.25 -11.18 7.36
N LEU A 36 0.96 -9.98 6.86
CA LEU A 36 -0.16 -9.15 7.34
C LEU A 36 -1.51 -9.83 7.12
N LEU A 37 -1.74 -10.40 5.95
CA LEU A 37 -2.99 -11.10 5.61
C LEU A 37 -3.17 -12.37 6.45
N SER A 38 -2.09 -13.08 6.78
CA SER A 38 -2.12 -14.28 7.62
C SER A 38 -2.65 -14.03 9.04
N ARG A 39 -2.57 -12.78 9.53
CA ARG A 39 -3.08 -12.37 10.84
C ARG A 39 -4.60 -12.35 10.90
N GLN A 40 -5.28 -12.35 9.75
CA GLN A 40 -6.75 -12.31 9.62
C GLN A 40 -7.41 -11.19 10.45
N SER A 41 -6.72 -10.05 10.57
CA SER A 41 -7.16 -8.91 11.37
C SER A 41 -7.05 -7.62 10.56
N PRO A 42 -7.98 -6.66 10.70
CA PRO A 42 -7.93 -5.41 9.96
C PRO A 42 -6.67 -4.58 10.23
N PHE A 43 -6.11 -3.96 9.19
CA PHE A 43 -4.98 -3.04 9.30
C PHE A 43 -5.07 -1.90 8.28
N GLY A 44 -4.39 -0.79 8.60
CA GLY A 44 -4.13 0.30 7.65
C GLY A 44 -2.68 0.27 7.18
N LEU A 45 -2.43 0.67 5.94
CA LEU A 45 -1.07 0.79 5.39
C LEU A 45 -0.74 2.23 5.01
N ILE A 46 0.44 2.69 5.41
CA ILE A 46 1.06 3.93 4.94
C ILE A 46 2.30 3.54 4.14
N MET A 47 2.34 3.90 2.86
CA MET A 47 3.52 3.76 2.01
C MET A 47 4.24 5.10 1.87
N LEU A 48 5.48 5.16 2.32
CA LEU A 48 6.38 6.29 2.18
C LEU A 48 7.25 6.06 0.95
N HIS A 49 7.10 6.88 -0.09
CA HIS A 49 7.94 6.78 -1.28
C HIS A 49 9.21 7.60 -1.06
N SER A 50 10.35 6.95 -0.81
CA SER A 50 11.58 7.65 -0.41
C SER A 50 12.40 8.21 -1.58
N SER A 51 12.10 7.81 -2.81
CA SER A 51 12.95 8.12 -3.96
C SER A 51 12.50 9.39 -4.73
N GLU A 52 13.46 10.29 -4.94
CA GLU A 52 13.35 11.38 -5.94
C GLU A 52 13.51 10.85 -7.37
N LYS A 53 14.12 9.66 -7.52
CA LYS A 53 14.41 9.03 -8.81
C LYS A 53 13.23 8.16 -9.24
N ASN A 54 12.49 8.65 -10.22
CA ASN A 54 11.51 7.90 -11.01
C ASN A 54 12.20 6.88 -11.92
N ILE A 55 12.91 5.90 -11.35
CA ILE A 55 13.25 4.71 -12.15
C ILE A 55 11.96 3.92 -12.26
N ARG A 56 11.34 3.99 -13.44
CA ARG A 56 10.16 3.20 -13.73
C ARG A 56 10.55 1.72 -13.53
N PRO A 57 9.86 0.98 -12.65
CA PRO A 57 10.18 -0.42 -12.46
C PRO A 57 10.03 -1.19 -13.76
N GLU A 58 10.81 -2.26 -13.90
CA GLU A 58 10.72 -3.12 -15.06
C GLU A 58 9.30 -3.67 -15.20
N CYS A 59 8.83 -3.82 -16.45
CA CYS A 59 7.47 -4.30 -16.72
C CYS A 59 7.19 -5.67 -16.07
N ALA A 60 8.21 -6.54 -15.98
CA ALA A 60 8.10 -7.85 -15.34
C ALA A 60 7.82 -7.72 -13.83
N VAL A 61 8.53 -6.81 -13.16
CA VAL A 61 8.38 -6.52 -11.72
C VAL A 61 6.97 -5.96 -11.42
N ILE A 62 6.48 -5.04 -12.26
CA ILE A 62 5.10 -4.53 -12.15
C ILE A 62 4.07 -5.65 -12.35
N GLN A 63 4.29 -6.53 -13.33
CA GLN A 63 3.38 -7.64 -13.60
C GLN A 63 3.33 -8.66 -12.45
N LEU A 64 4.48 -8.95 -11.82
CA LEU A 64 4.56 -9.83 -10.66
C LEU A 64 3.64 -9.34 -9.54
N TYR A 65 3.80 -8.07 -9.14
CA TYR A 65 2.98 -7.43 -8.12
C TYR A 65 1.48 -7.40 -8.48
N MET A 66 1.16 -7.01 -9.73
CA MET A 66 -0.23 -6.94 -10.19
C MET A 66 -0.91 -8.31 -10.22
N ASN A 67 -0.19 -9.37 -10.58
CA ASN A 67 -0.71 -10.72 -10.59
C ASN A 67 -0.97 -11.24 -9.17
N TRP A 68 -0.06 -10.95 -8.23
CA TRP A 68 -0.27 -11.25 -6.82
C TRP A 68 -1.49 -10.52 -6.25
N CYS A 69 -1.64 -9.22 -6.52
CA CYS A 69 -2.81 -8.44 -6.08
C CYS A 69 -4.13 -9.01 -6.61
N LYS A 70 -4.15 -9.50 -7.86
CA LYS A 70 -5.36 -10.11 -8.43
C LYS A 70 -5.74 -11.41 -7.73
N ARG A 71 -4.74 -12.24 -7.36
CA ARG A 71 -4.96 -13.50 -6.66
C ARG A 71 -5.46 -13.27 -5.23
N ASN A 72 -4.88 -12.30 -4.53
CA ASN A 72 -5.19 -12.00 -3.12
C ASN A 72 -6.25 -10.91 -2.93
N LYS A 73 -6.94 -10.49 -4.00
CA LYS A 73 -7.88 -9.37 -4.01
C LYS A 73 -8.93 -9.47 -2.89
N HIS A 74 -9.43 -10.66 -2.62
CA HIS A 74 -10.49 -10.86 -1.62
C HIS A 74 -9.97 -10.60 -0.20
N GLU A 75 -8.84 -11.22 0.17
CA GLU A 75 -8.23 -11.04 1.49
C GLU A 75 -7.75 -9.61 1.70
N ILE A 76 -7.15 -8.99 0.67
CA ILE A 76 -6.77 -7.57 0.70
C ILE A 76 -8.01 -6.71 0.98
N ALA A 77 -9.12 -6.93 0.26
CA ALA A 77 -10.34 -6.16 0.47
C ALA A 77 -11.00 -6.41 1.84
N GLN A 78 -10.76 -7.58 2.45
CA GLN A 78 -11.32 -7.95 3.73
C GLN A 78 -10.53 -7.37 4.91
N TYR A 79 -9.20 -7.38 4.85
CA TYR A 79 -8.33 -7.05 5.98
C TYR A 79 -7.60 -5.70 5.82
N CYS A 80 -7.33 -5.22 4.61
CA CYS A 80 -6.72 -3.90 4.42
C CYS A 80 -7.81 -2.81 4.38
N SER A 81 -7.97 -2.07 5.47
CA SER A 81 -8.97 -1.01 5.61
C SER A 81 -8.69 0.22 4.73
N GLY A 82 -7.43 0.40 4.31
CA GLY A 82 -7.05 1.48 3.42
C GLY A 82 -5.54 1.60 3.27
N ILE A 83 -5.13 2.23 2.17
CA ILE A 83 -3.71 2.51 1.89
C ILE A 83 -3.55 4.02 1.67
N ALA A 84 -2.69 4.64 2.47
CA ALA A 84 -2.22 6.00 2.27
C ALA A 84 -0.84 5.97 1.60
N VAL A 85 -0.63 6.79 0.57
CA VAL A 85 0.67 6.92 -0.09
C VAL A 85 1.19 8.33 0.12
N VAL A 86 2.34 8.44 0.79
CA VAL A 86 3.01 9.71 1.05
C VAL A 86 4.04 9.93 -0.05
N MET A 87 3.76 10.95 -0.87
CA MET A 87 4.65 11.42 -1.93
C MET A 87 5.52 12.56 -1.41
N GLN A 88 6.83 12.51 -1.65
CA GLN A 88 7.76 13.55 -1.19
C GLN A 88 7.61 14.90 -1.91
N ASN A 89 7.02 14.92 -3.11
CA ASN A 89 6.84 16.17 -3.84
C ASN A 89 5.51 16.22 -4.62
N ALA A 90 5.04 17.44 -4.88
CA ALA A 90 3.79 17.71 -5.57
C ALA A 90 3.77 17.21 -7.03
N LYS A 91 4.93 17.09 -7.68
CA LYS A 91 5.02 16.55 -9.06
C LYS A 91 4.65 15.07 -9.09
N LEU A 92 5.14 14.28 -8.14
CA LEU A 92 4.78 12.87 -7.99
C LEU A 92 3.30 12.70 -7.62
N LEU A 93 2.79 13.54 -6.71
CA LEU A 93 1.36 13.53 -6.37
C LEU A 93 0.47 13.81 -7.60
N ALA A 94 0.88 14.75 -8.46
CA ALA A 94 0.15 15.09 -9.69
C ALA A 94 0.20 13.96 -10.74
N LEU A 95 1.32 13.23 -10.84
CA LEU A 95 1.49 12.09 -11.75
C LEU A 95 0.62 10.89 -11.38
N TYR A 96 0.60 10.53 -10.09
CA TYR A 96 -0.20 9.41 -9.61
C TYR A 96 -1.69 9.74 -9.53
N LYS A 97 -2.02 11.06 -9.50
CA LYS A 97 -3.32 11.63 -9.14
C LYS A 97 -3.73 11.18 -7.73
N PRO A 98 -4.35 12.03 -6.89
CA PRO A 98 -4.92 11.56 -5.64
C PRO A 98 -6.04 10.56 -5.95
N VAL A 99 -5.70 9.27 -5.94
CA VAL A 99 -6.64 8.19 -6.09
C VAL A 99 -7.27 7.98 -4.71
N THR A 100 -8.28 8.77 -4.39
CA THR A 100 -9.30 8.32 -3.44
C THR A 100 -10.11 7.23 -4.14
N ALA A 101 -9.51 6.06 -4.32
CA ALA A 101 -10.27 4.85 -4.59
C ALA A 101 -10.98 4.53 -3.27
N VAL A 102 -12.25 4.91 -3.19
CA VAL A 102 -13.15 4.30 -2.22
C VAL A 102 -13.15 2.82 -2.56
N SER A 103 -12.35 2.03 -1.83
CA SER A 103 -12.04 0.62 -2.14
C SER A 103 -13.28 -0.29 -2.11
N THR A 104 -14.45 0.23 -1.77
CA THR A 104 -15.71 -0.49 -1.80
C THR A 104 -16.84 0.49 -2.13
N LYS A 105 -17.49 0.31 -3.29
CA LYS A 105 -18.84 0.84 -3.49
C LYS A 105 -19.72 0.31 -2.36
N ARG A 106 -20.45 1.21 -1.67
CA ARG A 106 -21.60 0.84 -0.86
C ARG A 106 -22.73 0.34 -1.76
N THR A 107 -23.49 -0.61 -1.22
CA THR A 107 -24.75 -1.23 -1.68
C THR A 107 -24.68 -2.14 -2.90
#